data_AF-A0A3N5FDP4-F1
#
_entry.id   AF-A0A3N5FDP4-F1
#
_cell.length_a   1.000
_cell.length_b   1.000
_cell.length_c   1.000
_cell.angle_alpha   90.00
_cell.angle_beta   90.00
_cell.angle_gamma   90.00
#
_symmetry.space_group_name_H-M   'P 1'
#
loop_
_entity.id
_entity.type
_entity.pdbx_description
1 polymer ?
#
loop_
_entity_poly.entity_id
_entity_poly.type
_entity_poly.pdbx_seq_one_letter_code
_entity_poly.pdbx_strand_id
1 'polypeptide(L)'
;METINKPKNIESILSEADELLNQMNSWLIEDMEETKKTQLEIYANELKKLRLEVQYKTEKGKTSDYGSSGEGIHEAIEDIIKAINALTSDMV
;
A
#
# COMPACT_ATOMS: atom_id res chain seq x y z
N MET A 1 -11.11 19.87 12.99
CA MET A 1 -9.78 19.84 12.35
C MET A 1 -9.99 19.31 10.95
N GLU A 2 -10.00 20.20 9.97
CA GLU A 2 -10.04 19.81 8.56
C GLU A 2 -8.70 19.14 8.23
N THR A 3 -8.73 17.84 7.97
CA THR A 3 -7.60 17.16 7.33
C THR A 3 -7.56 17.67 5.90
N ILE A 4 -6.78 18.73 5.69
CA ILE A 4 -6.40 19.20 4.37
C ILE A 4 -5.67 18.02 3.73
N ASN A 5 -6.40 17.23 2.93
CA ASN A 5 -5.84 16.24 2.02
C ASN A 5 -4.95 17.01 1.05
N LYS A 6 -3.69 17.23 1.44
CA LYS A 6 -2.65 17.59 0.49
C LYS A 6 -2.68 16.51 -0.58
N PRO A 7 -2.66 16.86 -1.88
CA PRO A 7 -2.51 15.87 -2.92
C PRO A 7 -1.25 15.06 -2.58
N LYS A 8 -1.46 13.79 -2.22
CA LYS A 8 -0.38 12.91 -1.82
C LYS A 8 0.36 12.57 -3.10
N ASN A 9 1.55 13.13 -3.27
CA ASN A 9 2.36 12.83 -4.44
C ASN A 9 2.67 11.33 -4.46
N ILE A 10 2.80 10.78 -5.65
CA ILE A 10 3.14 9.37 -5.92
C ILE A 10 4.29 8.88 -5.03
N GLU A 11 5.34 9.69 -4.90
CA GLU A 11 6.51 9.41 -4.07
C GLU A 11 6.14 9.22 -2.58
N SER A 12 5.20 10.00 -2.07
CA SER A 12 4.72 9.87 -0.68
C SER A 12 3.91 8.59 -0.48
N ILE A 13 3.11 8.18 -1.47
CA ILE A 13 2.33 6.93 -1.42
C ILE A 13 3.27 5.72 -1.51
N LEU A 14 4.31 5.80 -2.34
CA LEU A 14 5.34 4.76 -2.46
C LEU A 14 6.12 4.60 -1.16
N SER A 15 6.53 5.72 -0.53
CA SER A 15 7.22 5.70 0.76
C SER A 15 6.35 5.06 1.85
N GLU A 16 5.07 5.42 1.90
CA GLU A 16 4.14 4.87 2.88
C GLU A 16 3.90 3.37 2.66
N ALA A 17 3.79 2.93 1.39
CA ALA A 17 3.71 1.51 1.05
C ALA A 17 4.95 0.73 1.49
N ASP A 18 6.15 1.29 1.32
CA ASP A 18 7.40 0.66 1.78
C ASP A 18 7.49 0.59 3.31
N GLU A 19 7.05 1.63 4.03
CA GLU A 19 6.93 1.59 5.49
C GLU A 19 5.93 0.52 5.94
N LEU A 20 4.80 0.39 5.25
CA LEU A 20 3.79 -0.61 5.58
C LEU A 20 4.27 -2.04 5.33
N LEU A 21 5.05 -2.27 4.26
CA LEU A 21 5.71 -3.55 4.00
C LEU A 21 6.68 -3.93 5.12
N ASN A 22 7.43 -2.97 5.65
CA ASN A 22 8.31 -3.20 6.80
C ASN A 22 7.52 -3.49 8.08
N GLN A 23 6.42 -2.78 8.32
CA GLN A 23 5.55 -3.04 9.47
C GLN A 23 4.92 -4.43 9.40
N MET A 24 4.43 -4.85 8.23
CA MET A 24 3.88 -6.21 8.04
C MET A 24 4.91 -7.30 8.33
N ASN A 25 6.15 -7.14 7.86
CA ASN A 25 7.22 -8.07 8.21
C ASN A 25 7.50 -8.11 9.72
N SER A 26 7.36 -6.98 10.41
CA SER A 26 7.50 -6.92 11.88
C SER A 26 6.29 -7.50 12.62
N TRP A 27 5.09 -7.47 12.02
CA TRP A 27 3.87 -8.06 12.57
C TRP A 27 3.75 -9.56 12.30
N LEU A 28 4.54 -10.09 11.36
CA LEU A 28 4.64 -11.51 11.08
C LEU A 28 5.37 -12.23 12.24
N ILE A 29 4.70 -12.34 13.38
CA ILE A 29 5.19 -13.01 14.58
C ILE A 29 4.94 -14.52 14.41
N GLU A 30 5.83 -15.35 14.95
CA GLU A 30 5.76 -16.81 14.82
C GLU A 30 4.44 -17.42 15.36
N ASP A 31 3.81 -16.75 16.34
CA ASP A 31 2.57 -17.19 17.01
C ASP A 31 1.28 -16.62 16.38
N MET A 32 1.39 -15.93 15.24
CA MET A 32 0.24 -15.36 14.55
C MET A 32 -0.63 -16.44 13.92
N GLU A 33 -1.96 -16.29 14.00
CA GLU A 33 -2.91 -17.22 13.37
C GLU A 33 -2.58 -17.41 11.88
N GLU A 34 -2.46 -18.66 11.43
CA GLU A 34 -2.05 -19.02 10.07
C GLU A 34 -2.91 -18.32 9.00
N THR A 35 -4.22 -18.20 9.26
CA THR A 35 -5.16 -17.47 8.39
C THR A 35 -4.82 -15.98 8.29
N LYS A 36 -4.53 -15.32 9.41
CA LYS A 36 -4.16 -13.90 9.43
C LYS A 36 -2.79 -13.71 8.78
N LYS A 37 -1.84 -14.63 9.02
CA LYS A 37 -0.50 -14.62 8.41
C LYS A 37 -0.59 -14.70 6.89
N THR A 38 -1.40 -15.62 6.38
CA THR A 38 -1.67 -15.79 4.95
C THR A 38 -2.27 -14.52 4.35
N GLN A 39 -3.20 -13.86 5.04
CA GLN A 39 -3.78 -12.59 4.58
C GLN A 39 -2.75 -11.46 4.52
N LEU A 40 -1.89 -11.32 5.53
CA LEU A 40 -0.79 -10.35 5.49
C LEU A 40 0.16 -10.61 4.31
N GLU A 41 0.49 -11.87 4.03
CA GLU A 41 1.33 -12.23 2.88
C GLU A 41 0.68 -11.88 1.55
N ILE A 42 -0.64 -12.09 1.41
CA ILE A 42 -1.41 -11.69 0.22
C ILE A 42 -1.36 -10.17 0.05
N TYR A 43 -1.71 -9.40 1.09
CA TYR A 43 -1.71 -7.95 1.02
C TYR A 43 -0.32 -7.37 0.77
N ALA A 44 0.73 -7.92 1.38
CA ALA A 44 2.10 -7.53 1.11
C ALA A 44 2.50 -7.78 -0.35
N ASN A 45 2.05 -8.88 -0.95
CA ASN A 45 2.33 -9.19 -2.34
C ASN A 45 1.57 -8.27 -3.31
N GLU A 46 0.30 -7.97 -3.02
CA GLU A 46 -0.51 -7.02 -3.80
C GLU A 46 0.07 -5.60 -3.75
N LEU A 47 0.46 -5.15 -2.56
CA LEU A 47 1.09 -3.85 -2.35
C LEU A 47 2.41 -3.73 -3.12
N LYS A 48 3.25 -4.78 -3.12
CA LYS A 48 4.48 -4.85 -3.93
C LYS A 48 4.20 -4.73 -5.44
N LYS A 49 3.17 -5.41 -5.94
CA LYS A 49 2.79 -5.33 -7.36
C LYS A 49 2.36 -3.93 -7.75
N LEU A 50 1.50 -3.29 -6.95
CA LEU A 50 1.07 -1.92 -7.20
C LEU A 50 2.23 -0.94 -7.13
N ARG A 51 3.14 -1.08 -6.15
CA ARG A 51 4.37 -0.28 -6.05
C ARG A 51 5.20 -0.36 -7.34
N LEU A 52 5.41 -1.58 -7.86
CA LEU A 52 6.16 -1.80 -9.10
C LEU A 52 5.44 -1.23 -10.32
N GLU A 53 4.11 -1.32 -10.37
CA GLU A 53 3.33 -0.76 -11.47
C GLU A 53 3.43 0.77 -11.50
N VAL A 54 3.34 1.42 -10.34
CA VAL A 54 3.54 2.87 -10.18
C VAL A 54 4.97 3.26 -10.57
N GLN A 55 5.98 2.53 -10.08
CA GLN A 55 7.38 2.79 -10.41
C GLN A 55 7.62 2.67 -11.93
N TYR A 56 7.11 1.60 -12.55
CA TYR A 56 7.23 1.36 -13.98
C TYR A 56 6.55 2.46 -14.83
N LYS A 57 5.37 2.92 -14.40
CA LYS A 57 4.64 4.02 -15.07
C LYS A 57 5.38 5.35 -14.93
N THR A 58 6.03 5.58 -13.78
CA THR A 58 6.84 6.78 -13.49
C THR A 58 8.18 6.77 -14.26
N GLU A 59 8.90 5.65 -14.28
CA GLU A 59 10.22 5.52 -14.94
C GLU A 59 10.14 5.56 -16.47
N LYS A 60 9.05 5.06 -17.08
CA LYS A 60 8.89 5.10 -18.55
C LYS A 60 8.51 6.46 -19.12
N GLY A 61 8.45 7.52 -18.30
CA GLY A 61 8.11 8.87 -18.78
C GLY A 61 6.70 8.97 -19.37
N LYS A 62 5.82 7.99 -19.15
CA LYS A 62 4.38 8.06 -19.45
C LYS A 62 3.67 8.86 -18.35
N THR A 63 4.20 10.03 -18.04
CA THR A 63 3.57 10.99 -17.14
C THR A 63 2.31 11.61 -17.76
N SER A 64 2.11 11.45 -19.08
CA SER A 64 0.92 11.92 -19.80
C SER A 64 -0.35 11.09 -19.56
N ASP A 65 -0.26 9.88 -19.01
CA ASP A 65 -1.42 9.03 -18.66
C ASP A 65 -1.77 9.07 -17.17
N TYR A 66 -1.00 9.82 -16.37
CA TYR A 66 -1.21 9.90 -14.92
C TYR A 66 -2.53 10.62 -14.56
N GLY A 67 -3.05 11.45 -15.47
CA GLY A 67 -4.32 12.17 -15.28
C GLY A 67 -5.59 11.32 -15.38
N SER A 68 -5.50 10.03 -15.72
CA SER A 68 -6.66 9.12 -15.70
C SER A 68 -6.34 7.70 -15.20
N SER A 69 -5.09 7.22 -15.31
CA SER A 69 -4.69 5.90 -14.82
C SER A 69 -3.89 5.94 -13.51
N GLY A 70 -3.37 7.10 -13.11
CA GLY A 70 -2.65 7.29 -11.85
C GLY A 70 -3.57 7.46 -10.63
N GLU A 71 -4.80 7.92 -10.87
CA GLU A 71 -5.83 8.14 -9.83
C GLU A 71 -6.33 6.81 -9.23
N GLY A 72 -6.59 5.79 -10.06
CA GLY A 72 -7.05 4.48 -9.56
C GLY A 72 -6.00 3.66 -8.80
N ILE A 73 -4.71 3.90 -9.05
CA ILE A 73 -3.64 3.11 -8.41
C ILE A 73 -3.32 3.64 -7.01
N HIS A 74 -3.43 4.95 -6.78
CA HIS A 74 -3.30 5.48 -5.42
C HIS A 74 -4.44 4.96 -4.54
N GLU A 75 -5.67 4.92 -5.05
CA GLU A 75 -6.84 4.39 -4.32
C GLU A 75 -6.62 2.91 -3.97
N ALA A 76 -6.10 2.11 -4.89
CA ALA A 76 -5.79 0.71 -4.63
C ALA A 76 -4.73 0.53 -3.53
N ILE A 77 -3.68 1.36 -3.50
CA ILE A 77 -2.67 1.33 -2.44
C ILE A 77 -3.29 1.76 -1.10
N GLU A 78 -4.08 2.83 -1.08
CA GLU A 78 -4.76 3.29 0.14
C GLU A 78 -5.75 2.26 0.68
N ASP A 79 -6.47 1.55 -0.18
CA ASP A 79 -7.40 0.51 0.23
C ASP A 79 -6.69 -0.71 0.81
N ILE A 80 -5.52 -1.09 0.28
CA ILE A 80 -4.68 -2.13 0.89
C ILE A 80 -4.16 -1.67 2.26
N ILE A 81 -3.71 -0.41 2.39
CA ILE A 81 -3.27 0.15 3.67
C ILE A 81 -4.42 0.09 4.70
N LYS A 82 -5.64 0.46 4.31
CA LYS A 82 -6.82 0.35 5.18
C LYS A 82 -7.13 -1.10 5.55
N ALA A 83 -7.08 -2.02 4.59
CA ALA A 83 -7.36 -3.44 4.83
C ALA A 83 -6.37 -4.04 5.83
N ILE A 84 -5.08 -3.71 5.69
CA ILE A 84 -4.03 -4.13 6.61
C ILE A 84 -4.24 -3.53 8.00
N ASN A 85 -4.54 -2.23 8.11
CA ASN A 85 -4.82 -1.58 9.39
C ASN A 85 -6.07 -2.14 10.08
N ALA A 86 -7.08 -2.54 9.30
CA ALA A 86 -8.26 -3.23 9.83
C ALA A 86 -7.89 -4.63 10.34
N LEU A 87 -7.06 -5.36 9.61
CA LEU A 87 -6.57 -6.68 10.00
C LEU A 87 -5.76 -6.63 11.30
N THR A 88 -4.91 -5.61 11.47
CA THR A 88 -4.08 -5.44 12.66
C THR A 88 -4.80 -4.80 13.84
N SER A 89 -5.81 -3.95 13.60
CA SER A 89 -6.70 -3.49 14.68
C SER A 89 -7.46 -4.65 15.33
N ASP A 90 -7.73 -5.72 14.58
CA ASP A 90 -8.33 -6.96 15.11
C ASP A 90 -7.32 -7.86 15.85
N MET A 91 -6.04 -7.46 15.92
CA MET A 91 -4.97 -8.18 16.63
C MET A 91 -4.58 -7.55 17.97
N VAL A 92 -5.03 -6.32 18.27
CA VAL A 92 -4.81 -5.58 19.54
C VAL A 92 -6.07 -5.64 20.40
#